data_AF-A0A6C0K4Z1-F1
#
_entry.id   AF-A0A6C0K4Z1-F1
#
_cell.length_a   1.000
_cell.length_b   1.000
_cell.length_c   1.000
_cell.angle_alpha   90.00
_cell.angle_beta   90.00
_cell.angle_gamma   90.00
#
_symmetry.space_group_name_H-M   'P 1'
#
loop_
_entity.id
_entity.type
_entity.pdbx_description
1 polymer ?
#
loop_
_entity_poly.entity_id
_entity_poly.type
_entity_poly.pdbx_seq_one_letter_code
_entity_poly.pdbx_strand_id
1 'polypeptide(L)'
;MSESGSTDAKQCPWCSRWSLKDAACDYVFSCGLDFRGKFHVGAGCGRTWCWRCGKKYCSPYHDPTTGQKLGSAKDSHSTTCCAAEDGFKQEEFCGGGCSSHCGKRW
;
A
#
# COMPACT_ATOMS: atom_id res chain seq x y z
N MET A 1 -11.10 16.10 25.80
CA MET A 1 -10.47 16.65 24.58
C MET A 1 -10.10 15.47 23.71
N SER A 2 -11.00 15.04 22.84
CA SER A 2 -10.82 13.83 22.02
C SER A 2 -10.34 14.25 20.64
N GLU A 3 -9.05 14.55 20.51
CA GLU A 3 -8.44 14.74 19.19
C GLU A 3 -8.19 13.36 18.56
N SER A 4 -9.25 12.75 18.04
CA SER A 4 -9.15 11.64 17.08
C SER A 4 -8.94 12.21 15.69
N GLY A 5 -7.85 12.97 15.51
CA GLY A 5 -7.38 13.43 14.21
C GLY A 5 -6.51 12.36 13.54
N SER A 6 -7.07 11.18 13.27
CA SER A 6 -6.37 10.23 12.40
C SER A 6 -6.51 10.72 10.97
N THR A 7 -5.54 11.49 10.49
CA THR A 7 -5.52 11.92 9.09
C THR A 7 -5.40 10.67 8.21
N ASP A 8 -6.53 10.17 7.68
CA ASP A 8 -6.53 8.98 6.80
C ASP A 8 -5.75 9.20 5.50
N ALA A 9 -5.30 10.43 5.27
CA ALA A 9 -4.36 10.82 4.23
C ALA A 9 -2.91 10.79 4.73
N LYS A 10 -2.04 10.07 4.01
CA LYS A 10 -0.59 10.12 4.19
C LYS A 10 0.11 10.12 2.84
N GLN A 11 1.26 10.80 2.76
CA GLN A 11 2.05 10.83 1.54
C GLN A 11 2.74 9.49 1.30
N CYS A 12 2.71 9.05 0.06
CA CYS A 12 3.42 7.89 -0.41
C CYS A 12 4.95 8.12 -0.29
N PRO A 13 5.69 7.25 0.40
CA PRO A 13 7.14 7.41 0.60
C PRO A 13 7.98 7.44 -0.68
N TRP A 14 7.46 6.96 -1.80
CA TRP A 14 8.20 6.86 -3.08
C TRP A 14 7.89 7.96 -4.08
N CYS A 15 6.70 8.56 -4.03
CA CYS A 15 6.31 9.57 -5.01
C CYS A 15 5.70 10.83 -4.39
N SER A 16 5.67 10.90 -3.06
CA SER A 16 5.14 12.03 -2.26
C SER A 16 3.68 12.40 -2.54
N ARG A 17 2.97 11.63 -3.37
CA ARG A 17 1.54 11.79 -3.63
C ARG A 17 0.74 11.38 -2.40
N TRP A 18 -0.29 12.17 -2.10
CA TRP A 18 -1.26 11.82 -1.07
C TRP A 18 -1.97 10.53 -1.41
N SER A 19 -2.03 9.60 -0.46
CA SER A 19 -2.82 8.38 -0.54
C SER A 19 -3.75 8.34 0.65
N LEU A 20 -4.99 7.91 0.40
CA LEU A 20 -5.96 7.61 1.44
C LEU A 20 -5.83 6.14 1.80
N LYS A 21 -5.86 5.83 3.09
CA LYS A 21 -6.09 4.45 3.53
C LYS A 21 -7.59 4.18 3.58
N ASP A 22 -7.94 2.91 3.41
CA ASP A 22 -9.30 2.47 3.70
C ASP A 22 -9.55 2.54 5.22
N ALA A 23 -10.77 2.87 5.63
CA ALA A 23 -11.13 2.94 7.05
C ALA A 23 -10.95 1.59 7.76
N ALA A 24 -10.98 0.47 7.03
CA ALA A 24 -10.86 -0.87 7.58
C ALA A 24 -9.42 -1.38 7.74
N CYS A 25 -8.43 -0.80 7.08
CA CYS A 25 -7.09 -1.36 7.01
C CYS A 25 -6.02 -0.27 6.83
N ASP A 26 -4.88 -0.40 7.52
CA ASP A 26 -3.67 0.40 7.25
C ASP A 26 -2.96 -0.05 5.96
N TYR A 27 -3.66 -0.77 5.09
CA TYR A 27 -3.18 -1.27 3.81
C TYR A 27 -3.60 -0.33 2.69
N VAL A 28 -2.61 0.27 2.01
CA VAL A 28 -2.84 1.06 0.79
C VAL A 28 -2.69 0.13 -0.41
N PHE A 29 -3.83 -0.24 -1.02
CA PHE A 29 -3.90 -1.17 -2.16
C PHE A 29 -3.08 -0.72 -3.37
N SER A 30 -3.04 0.58 -3.65
CA SER A 30 -2.15 1.12 -4.66
C SER A 30 -2.13 2.63 -4.54
N CYS A 31 -0.93 3.21 -4.46
CA CYS A 31 -0.77 4.66 -4.52
C CYS A 31 -1.23 5.16 -5.89
N GLY A 32 -2.29 5.98 -5.94
CA GLY A 32 -2.89 6.49 -7.19
C GLY A 32 -4.31 5.98 -7.48
N LEU A 33 -4.90 5.23 -6.55
CA LEU A 33 -6.32 4.86 -6.59
C LEU A 33 -7.23 6.02 -6.18
N ASP A 34 -8.36 6.14 -6.85
CA ASP A 34 -9.48 6.96 -6.40
C ASP A 34 -10.39 6.21 -5.41
N PHE A 35 -11.43 6.89 -4.94
CA PHE A 35 -12.43 6.35 -4.01
C PHE A 35 -13.30 5.22 -4.61
N ARG A 36 -13.20 4.97 -5.92
CA ARG A 36 -13.88 3.87 -6.62
C ARG A 36 -12.92 2.70 -6.90
N GLY A 37 -11.68 2.76 -6.40
CA GLY A 37 -10.67 1.74 -6.65
C GLY A 37 -10.13 1.74 -8.09
N LYS A 38 -10.25 2.87 -8.82
CA LYS A 38 -9.66 3.02 -10.15
C LYS A 38 -8.30 3.72 -10.04
N PHE A 39 -7.28 3.15 -10.65
CA PHE A 39 -5.96 3.76 -10.75
C PHE A 39 -5.94 4.81 -11.86
N HIS A 40 -5.40 5.98 -11.57
CA HIS A 40 -5.19 7.05 -12.56
C HIS A 40 -3.70 7.24 -12.81
N VAL A 41 -3.30 7.14 -14.08
CA VAL A 41 -1.91 7.37 -14.52
C VAL A 41 -1.48 8.78 -14.10
N GLY A 42 -0.31 8.87 -13.45
CA GLY A 42 0.22 10.13 -12.91
C GLY A 42 -0.32 10.55 -11.54
N ALA A 43 -1.35 9.88 -11.01
CA ALA A 43 -1.89 10.15 -9.67
C ALA A 43 -1.11 9.44 -8.54
N GLY A 44 -0.29 8.44 -8.88
CA GLY A 44 0.56 7.75 -7.92
C GLY A 44 1.50 6.74 -8.59
N CYS A 45 2.32 6.06 -7.79
CA CYS A 45 3.35 5.16 -8.27
C CYS A 45 2.90 3.70 -8.40
N GLY A 46 1.63 3.38 -8.16
CA GLY A 46 1.09 2.03 -8.30
C GLY A 46 1.49 1.05 -7.18
N ARG A 47 2.37 1.45 -6.27
CA ARG A 47 2.90 0.60 -5.18
C ARG A 47 1.87 0.38 -4.07
N THR A 48 1.86 -0.83 -3.55
CA THR A 48 1.22 -1.21 -2.29
C THR A 48 2.13 -0.91 -1.12
N TRP A 49 1.62 -0.31 -0.06
CA TRP A 49 2.42 0.00 1.13
C TRP A 49 1.58 0.10 2.40
N CYS A 50 2.26 -0.04 3.54
CA CYS A 50 1.61 0.04 4.84
C CYS A 50 1.55 1.50 5.30
N TRP A 51 0.34 2.01 5.51
CA TRP A 51 0.09 3.36 5.99
C TRP A 51 0.83 3.65 7.32
N ARG A 52 0.84 2.68 8.23
CA ARG A 52 1.45 2.83 9.57
C ARG A 52 2.96 3.00 9.51
N CYS A 53 3.68 2.04 8.91
CA CYS A 53 5.15 2.02 8.93
C CYS A 53 5.80 2.61 7.67
N GLY A 54 5.04 2.96 6.63
CA GLY A 54 5.59 3.50 5.38
C GLY A 54 6.38 2.50 4.54
N LYS A 55 6.42 1.22 4.94
CA LYS A 55 7.17 0.18 4.23
C LYS A 55 6.34 -0.41 3.11
N LYS A 56 6.99 -0.82 2.01
CA LYS A 56 6.30 -1.42 0.87
C LYS A 56 5.78 -2.81 1.24
N TYR A 57 4.68 -3.18 0.62
CA TYR A 57 4.34 -4.60 0.46
C TYR A 57 5.10 -5.13 -0.76
N CYS A 58 4.60 -6.21 -1.35
CA CYS A 58 5.17 -6.81 -2.56
C CYS A 58 5.26 -5.80 -3.74
N SER A 59 5.61 -6.33 -4.91
CA SER A 59 5.64 -5.67 -6.20
C SER A 59 4.47 -4.69 -6.40
N PRO A 60 4.66 -3.63 -7.20
CA PRO A 60 3.58 -2.70 -7.51
C PRO A 60 2.32 -3.43 -7.97
N TYR A 61 1.17 -2.87 -7.62
CA TYR A 61 -0.11 -3.45 -8.00
C TYR A 61 -0.54 -2.94 -9.38
N HIS A 62 -0.26 -1.66 -9.66
CA HIS A 62 -0.50 -1.04 -10.96
C HIS A 62 0.82 -0.60 -11.60
N ASP A 63 0.89 -0.71 -12.92
CA ASP A 63 1.90 -0.06 -13.73
C ASP A 63 1.63 1.46 -13.72
N PRO A 64 2.57 2.29 -13.27
CA PRO A 64 2.35 3.74 -13.18
C PRO A 64 2.29 4.44 -14.55
N THR A 65 2.73 3.78 -15.62
CA THR A 65 2.76 4.28 -17.00
C THR A 65 1.49 3.91 -17.75
N THR A 66 1.07 2.64 -17.66
CA THR A 66 -0.10 2.13 -18.40
C THR A 66 -1.38 2.15 -17.58
N GLY A 67 -1.26 2.24 -16.26
CA GLY A 67 -2.36 2.15 -15.30
C GLY A 67 -2.96 0.75 -15.16
N GLN A 68 -2.39 -0.25 -15.84
CA GLN A 68 -2.88 -1.62 -15.79
C GLN A 68 -2.46 -2.30 -14.49
N LYS A 69 -3.33 -3.18 -13.97
CA LYS A 69 -2.96 -4.09 -12.89
C LYS A 69 -1.84 -5.01 -13.40
N LEU A 70 -0.73 -5.09 -12.66
CA LEU A 70 0.37 -5.97 -13.01
C LEU A 70 -0.04 -7.43 -12.79
N GLY A 71 0.43 -8.35 -13.64
CA GLY A 71 0.20 -9.80 -13.44
C GLY A 71 0.83 -10.34 -12.15
N SER A 72 1.83 -9.63 -11.62
CA SER A 72 2.47 -9.88 -10.33
C SER A 72 1.71 -9.28 -9.13
N ALA A 73 0.60 -8.57 -9.36
CA ALA A 73 -0.18 -7.95 -8.29
C ALA A 73 -0.80 -9.02 -7.39
N LYS A 74 -0.58 -8.89 -6.08
CA LYS A 74 -1.08 -9.83 -5.08
C LYS A 74 -2.08 -9.12 -4.18
N ASP A 75 -3.25 -9.73 -4.03
CA ASP A 75 -4.32 -9.26 -3.13
C ASP A 75 -4.11 -9.74 -1.69
N SER A 76 -3.31 -10.79 -1.50
CA SER A 76 -3.00 -11.37 -0.19
C SER A 76 -1.49 -11.41 0.05
N HIS A 77 -1.07 -11.00 1.25
CA HIS A 77 0.33 -10.95 1.64
C HIS A 77 0.53 -11.63 3.01
N SER A 78 1.22 -12.76 3.01
CA SER A 78 1.85 -13.33 4.21
C SER A 78 3.12 -12.54 4.60
N THR A 79 3.63 -12.79 5.80
CA THR A 79 4.90 -12.23 6.29
C THR A 79 6.11 -12.61 5.42
N THR A 80 6.01 -13.67 4.61
CA THR A 80 7.06 -14.16 3.72
C THR A 80 6.81 -13.84 2.24
N CYS A 81 5.64 -13.29 1.88
CA CYS A 81 5.23 -13.09 0.49
C CYS A 81 6.18 -12.18 -0.30
N CYS A 82 6.80 -11.22 0.38
CA CYS A 82 7.77 -10.29 -0.20
C CYS A 82 9.18 -10.90 -0.35
N ALA A 83 9.53 -11.89 0.48
CA ALA A 83 10.88 -12.47 0.50
C ALA A 83 11.21 -13.28 -0.77
N ALA A 84 10.18 -13.68 -1.52
CA ALA A 84 10.32 -14.40 -2.78
C ALA A 84 10.44 -13.47 -4.01
N GLU A 85 10.45 -12.15 -3.81
CA GLU A 85 10.58 -11.20 -4.93
C GLU A 85 12.04 -10.89 -5.25
N ASP A 86 12.31 -10.69 -6.54
CA ASP A 86 13.61 -10.23 -7.00
C ASP A 86 13.92 -8.84 -6.42
N GLY A 87 15.14 -8.65 -5.91
CA GLY A 87 15.53 -7.42 -5.23
C GLY A 87 14.92 -7.21 -3.83
N PHE A 88 14.53 -8.29 -3.14
CA PHE A 88 14.05 -8.20 -1.76
C PHE A 88 15.09 -7.57 -0.81
N LYS A 89 14.66 -6.55 -0.07
CA LYS A 89 15.43 -5.89 1.00
C LYS A 89 14.58 -5.78 2.24
N GLN A 90 14.82 -6.65 3.23
CA GLN A 90 13.97 -6.78 4.43
C GLN A 90 13.63 -5.45 5.11
N GLU A 91 14.56 -4.50 5.13
CA GLU A 91 14.37 -3.16 5.70
C GLU A 91 13.27 -2.33 5.02
N GLU A 92 13.06 -2.51 3.72
CA GLU A 92 12.09 -1.78 2.91
C GLU A 92 10.68 -2.39 3.00
N PHE A 93 10.56 -3.66 3.41
CA PHE A 93 9.29 -4.39 3.42
C PHE A 93 8.61 -4.42 4.79
N CYS A 94 7.28 -4.39 4.78
CA CYS A 94 6.49 -4.52 5.98
C CYS A 94 6.46 -5.98 6.46
N GLY A 95 7.27 -6.32 7.48
CA GLY A 95 7.35 -7.67 8.07
C GLY A 95 6.04 -8.19 8.67
N GLY A 96 5.03 -7.32 8.80
CA GLY A 96 3.69 -7.64 9.28
C GLY A 96 2.71 -8.19 8.23
N GLY A 97 3.06 -8.19 6.95
CA GLY A 97 2.09 -8.53 5.89
C GLY A 97 0.82 -7.65 5.92
N CYS A 98 -0.23 -8.07 5.21
CA CYS A 98 -1.49 -7.31 5.13
C CYS A 98 -2.20 -7.21 6.49
N SER A 99 -1.93 -8.16 7.40
CA SER A 99 -2.74 -8.36 8.61
C SER A 99 -2.16 -7.72 9.88
N SER A 100 -0.83 -7.62 10.04
CA SER A 100 -0.28 -7.24 11.35
C SER A 100 -0.38 -5.75 11.68
N HIS A 101 -0.64 -4.89 10.69
CA HIS A 101 -0.89 -3.47 10.92
C HIS A 101 -2.34 -3.06 10.68
N CYS A 102 -3.16 -3.92 10.08
CA CYS A 102 -4.59 -3.66 10.08
C CYS A 102 -5.15 -3.98 11.46
N GLY A 103 -5.91 -3.04 12.03
CA GLY A 103 -6.64 -3.31 13.26
C GLY A 103 -7.49 -4.58 13.06
N LYS A 104 -7.45 -5.50 14.03
CA LYS A 104 -8.31 -6.69 13.99
C LYS A 104 -9.74 -6.26 13.68
N ARG A 105 -10.29 -6.75 12.57
CA ARG A 105 -11.74 -6.85 12.45
C ARG A 105 -12.15 -8.05 13.28
N TRP A 106 -12.62 -7.75 14.51
CA TRP A 106 -13.47 -8.57 15.39
C TRP A 106 -13.18 -10.08 15.37
#